data_AF-A0A0D9NIJ6-F1
#
_entry.id   AF-A0A0D9NIJ6-F1
#
_cell.length_a   1.000
_cell.length_b   1.000
_cell.length_c   1.000
_cell.angle_alpha   90.00
_cell.angle_beta   90.00
_cell.angle_gamma   90.00
#
_symmetry.space_group_name_H-M   'P 1'
#
loop_
_entity.id
_entity.type
_entity.pdbx_description
1 polymer ?
#
loop_
_entity_poly.entity_id
_entity_poly.type
_entity_poly.pdbx_seq_one_letter_code
_entity_poly.pdbx_strand_id
1 'polypeptide(L)'
;MGLHIGMPVTATNDTSTHLVTNYNGVGKRNKDGDYQILQTEDNNVVPLWKALRATTAAPYFFAPQDIGGRQYQDGGVGPYNNPAGLAYAETAALFPDTPQPSLVASFGTGSSGGKQMDKTKPPATISRRFNPSKVTKLRKKNRRRSWSDLFVFRIFQAFLSHGDSTRAWKQLLSQRAEQSGGEFFRFDVQYDGSAPSLDNITDLDEMEELAEECIMASPSLDRLALCIRAQNFYFELDGEPQYSNGLYECAGHIFCRLEPGSEEHSAFLESLDSSSSHFQVGSKLLSGTFLQGSARGQNNAFYKQIKFCVHGRQVPFEIVLREGFEEASNISGSPFTIDQLVKAQKIDARFGTADHRP
;
A
#
# COMPACT_ATOMS: atom_id res chain seq x y z
N MET A 1 -13.28 9.29 7.36
CA MET A 1 -12.85 9.37 5.94
C MET A 1 -12.91 7.96 5.37
N GLY A 2 -13.41 7.81 4.14
CA GLY A 2 -13.56 6.49 3.50
C GLY A 2 -12.28 6.01 2.81
N LEU A 3 -12.37 4.82 2.20
CA LEU A 3 -11.32 4.23 1.39
C LEU A 3 -11.08 5.06 0.12
N HIS A 4 -9.83 5.39 -0.17
CA HIS A 4 -9.41 6.03 -1.42
C HIS A 4 -8.82 4.97 -2.35
N ILE A 5 -9.32 4.91 -3.58
CA ILE A 5 -8.96 3.89 -4.58
C ILE A 5 -8.45 4.61 -5.81
N GLY A 6 -7.32 4.14 -6.35
CA GLY A 6 -6.74 4.58 -7.61
C GLY A 6 -6.38 3.38 -8.49
N MET A 7 -6.75 3.42 -9.77
CA MET A 7 -6.47 2.37 -10.76
C MET A 7 -5.63 2.96 -11.90
N PRO A 8 -4.38 2.53 -12.08
CA PRO A 8 -3.52 3.03 -13.14
C PRO A 8 -3.97 2.49 -14.50
N VAL A 9 -4.08 3.36 -15.50
CA VAL A 9 -4.40 3.01 -16.88
C VAL A 9 -3.43 3.71 -17.82
N THR A 10 -3.10 3.06 -18.93
CA THR A 10 -2.17 3.61 -19.93
C THR A 10 -2.96 4.00 -21.18
N ALA A 11 -2.82 5.23 -21.66
CA ALA A 11 -3.45 5.63 -22.91
C ALA A 11 -2.76 4.98 -24.11
N THR A 12 -3.53 4.46 -25.07
CA THR A 12 -2.94 3.69 -26.19
C THR A 12 -2.24 4.54 -27.24
N ASN A 13 -2.58 5.83 -27.32
CA ASN A 13 -2.10 6.75 -28.36
C ASN A 13 -0.71 7.33 -28.08
N ASP A 14 -0.43 7.66 -26.83
CA ASP A 14 0.81 8.34 -26.41
C ASP A 14 1.51 7.66 -25.23
N THR A 15 0.98 6.52 -24.76
CA THR A 15 1.50 5.74 -23.63
C THR A 15 1.55 6.49 -22.29
N SER A 16 0.82 7.61 -22.18
CA SER A 16 0.75 8.37 -20.92
C SER A 16 -0.06 7.63 -19.85
N THR A 17 0.45 7.66 -18.62
CA THR A 17 -0.23 7.06 -17.46
C THR A 17 -1.28 8.00 -16.90
N HIS A 18 -2.49 7.47 -16.73
CA HIS A 18 -3.57 8.13 -16.02
C HIS A 18 -4.02 7.29 -14.83
N LEU A 19 -4.59 7.95 -13.81
CA LEU A 19 -5.16 7.29 -12.64
C LEU A 19 -6.67 7.53 -12.60
N VAL A 20 -7.45 6.45 -12.63
CA VAL A 20 -8.89 6.52 -12.36
C VAL A 20 -9.10 6.42 -10.86
N THR A 21 -9.79 7.39 -10.27
CA THR A 21 -9.87 7.52 -8.80
C THR A 21 -11.30 7.69 -8.32
N ASN A 22 -11.62 7.22 -7.10
CA ASN A 22 -12.93 7.45 -6.48
C ASN A 22 -13.05 8.81 -5.77
N TYR A 23 -11.95 9.54 -5.64
CA TYR A 23 -11.87 10.89 -5.08
C TYR A 23 -11.74 11.98 -6.14
N ASN A 24 -11.90 11.63 -7.43
CA ASN A 24 -11.96 12.55 -8.56
C ASN A 24 -10.81 13.59 -8.60
N GLY A 25 -9.60 13.17 -8.21
CA GLY A 25 -8.43 14.05 -8.20
C GLY A 25 -8.44 15.17 -7.16
N VAL A 26 -9.26 15.07 -6.09
CA VAL A 26 -9.09 15.91 -4.89
C VAL A 26 -7.64 15.79 -4.40
N GLY A 27 -7.06 16.90 -3.95
CA GLY A 27 -5.67 16.98 -3.48
C GLY A 27 -4.76 17.90 -4.32
N LYS A 28 -3.56 18.16 -3.82
CA LYS A 28 -2.57 19.03 -4.47
C LYS A 28 -1.46 18.18 -5.10
N ARG A 29 -1.47 18.09 -6.43
CA ARG A 29 -0.47 17.34 -7.21
C ARG A 29 0.47 18.28 -7.94
N ASN A 30 1.67 17.80 -8.24
CA ASN A 30 2.57 18.48 -9.16
C ASN A 30 2.00 18.38 -10.59
N LYS A 31 1.97 19.49 -11.31
CA LYS A 31 1.45 19.54 -12.70
C LYS A 31 2.40 18.89 -13.71
N ASP A 32 3.68 18.80 -13.37
CA ASP A 32 4.73 18.17 -14.19
C ASP A 32 4.99 16.72 -13.78
N GLY A 33 4.02 16.06 -13.14
CA GLY A 33 4.15 14.68 -12.66
C GLY A 33 4.14 13.64 -13.79
N ASP A 34 4.73 12.49 -13.51
CA ASP A 34 4.83 11.34 -14.43
C ASP A 34 3.49 10.62 -14.70
N TYR A 35 2.40 11.06 -14.06
CA TYR A 35 1.03 10.56 -14.26
C TYR A 35 0.00 11.68 -14.09
N GLN A 36 -1.21 11.47 -14.63
CA GLN A 36 -2.32 12.42 -14.55
C GLN A 36 -3.58 11.77 -13.96
N ILE A 37 -4.44 12.55 -13.31
CA ILE A 37 -5.77 12.02 -12.96
C ILE A 37 -6.62 11.99 -14.22
N LEU A 38 -7.29 10.86 -14.48
CA LEU A 38 -8.18 10.75 -15.63
C LEU A 38 -9.38 11.70 -15.41
N GLN A 39 -9.54 12.64 -16.33
CA GLN A 39 -10.69 13.53 -16.39
C GLN A 39 -11.58 13.16 -17.59
N THR A 40 -12.89 13.13 -17.38
CA THR A 40 -13.90 12.90 -18.43
C THR A 40 -14.82 14.11 -18.53
N GLU A 41 -15.35 14.35 -19.74
CA GLU A 41 -16.32 15.43 -19.98
C GLU A 41 -17.60 15.25 -19.13
N ASP A 42 -17.97 14.02 -18.81
CA ASP A 42 -19.11 13.66 -17.96
C ASP A 42 -18.79 13.74 -16.45
N ASN A 43 -18.42 14.92 -15.95
CA ASN A 43 -18.14 15.17 -14.52
C ASN A 43 -17.10 14.22 -13.89
N ASN A 44 -16.13 13.72 -14.66
CA ASN A 44 -15.13 12.74 -14.20
C ASN A 44 -15.70 11.41 -13.68
N VAL A 45 -16.96 11.08 -13.99
CA VAL A 45 -17.59 9.83 -13.52
C VAL A 45 -17.26 8.70 -14.50
N VAL A 46 -16.36 7.81 -14.09
CA VAL A 46 -16.06 6.58 -14.82
C VAL A 46 -16.78 5.40 -14.15
N PRO A 47 -17.65 4.66 -14.87
CA PRO A 47 -18.22 3.43 -14.34
C PRO A 47 -17.13 2.46 -13.90
N LEU A 48 -17.26 1.89 -12.69
CA LEU A 48 -16.25 1.00 -12.09
C LEU A 48 -15.82 -0.13 -13.04
N TRP A 49 -16.77 -0.75 -13.74
CA TRP A 49 -16.46 -1.83 -14.69
C TRP A 49 -15.60 -1.37 -15.87
N LYS A 50 -15.73 -0.11 -16.33
CA LYS A 50 -14.87 0.45 -17.39
C LYS A 50 -13.47 0.69 -16.86
N ALA A 51 -13.35 1.22 -15.64
CA ALA A 51 -12.05 1.42 -14.98
C ALA A 51 -11.32 0.08 -14.79
N LEU A 52 -12.01 -0.92 -14.25
CA LEU A 52 -11.50 -2.28 -14.05
C LEU A 52 -11.10 -2.96 -15.37
N ARG A 53 -11.91 -2.80 -16.42
CA ARG A 53 -11.59 -3.34 -17.75
C ARG A 53 -10.39 -2.64 -18.36
N ALA A 54 -10.25 -1.32 -18.20
CA ALA A 54 -9.11 -0.57 -18.70
C ALA A 54 -7.80 -0.97 -18.00
N THR A 55 -7.80 -1.02 -16.66
CA THR A 55 -6.58 -1.32 -15.89
C THR A 55 -6.08 -2.75 -16.05
N THR A 56 -6.94 -3.69 -16.46
CA THR A 56 -6.59 -5.11 -16.71
C THR A 56 -6.51 -5.47 -18.19
N ALA A 57 -6.73 -4.50 -19.10
CA ALA A 57 -6.71 -4.74 -20.54
C ALA A 57 -5.27 -4.87 -21.05
N ALA A 58 -4.61 -5.97 -20.68
CA ALA A 58 -3.26 -6.27 -21.10
C ALA A 58 -3.23 -6.43 -22.64
N PRO A 59 -2.35 -5.69 -23.34
CA PRO A 59 -2.11 -5.90 -24.76
C PRO A 59 -1.95 -7.38 -25.11
N TYR A 60 -2.40 -7.77 -26.30
CA TYR A 60 -2.49 -9.15 -26.80
C TYR A 60 -3.60 -10.02 -26.19
N PHE A 61 -3.95 -9.83 -24.93
CA PHE A 61 -5.02 -10.58 -24.28
C PHE A 61 -6.38 -9.94 -24.48
N PHE A 62 -6.45 -8.61 -24.28
CA PHE A 62 -7.71 -7.88 -24.27
C PHE A 62 -7.66 -6.64 -25.16
N ALA A 63 -8.81 -6.29 -25.73
CA ALA A 63 -8.96 -5.04 -26.44
C ALA A 63 -8.93 -3.85 -25.45
N PRO A 64 -8.32 -2.71 -25.82
CA PRO A 64 -8.40 -1.49 -25.04
C PRO A 64 -9.85 -1.07 -24.75
N GLN A 65 -10.03 -0.35 -23.64
CA GLN A 65 -11.32 0.14 -23.18
C GLN A 65 -11.48 1.63 -23.49
N ASP A 66 -12.62 1.98 -24.08
CA ASP A 66 -13.01 3.37 -24.29
C ASP A 66 -13.50 4.03 -23.00
N ILE A 67 -12.90 5.16 -22.65
CA ILE A 67 -13.33 6.04 -21.57
C ILE A 67 -13.29 7.49 -22.11
N GLY A 68 -14.45 8.13 -22.27
CA GLY A 68 -14.54 9.50 -22.74
C GLY A 68 -13.99 9.71 -24.15
N GLY A 69 -14.15 8.73 -25.05
CA GLY A 69 -13.66 8.82 -26.44
C GLY A 69 -12.15 8.60 -26.60
N ARG A 70 -11.44 8.25 -25.52
CA ARG A 70 -10.03 7.86 -25.53
C ARG A 70 -9.90 6.38 -25.13
N GLN A 71 -8.95 5.70 -25.77
CA GLN A 71 -8.69 4.28 -25.56
C GLN A 71 -7.60 4.08 -24.50
N TYR A 72 -7.90 3.23 -23.53
CA TYR A 72 -7.01 2.91 -22.41
C TYR A 72 -6.76 1.41 -22.31
N GLN A 73 -5.57 1.05 -21.87
CA GLN A 73 -5.12 -0.33 -21.66
C GLN A 73 -4.43 -0.45 -20.30
N ASP A 74 -3.93 -1.66 -20.01
CA ASP A 74 -3.34 -2.01 -18.73
C ASP A 74 -2.27 -1.01 -18.23
N GLY A 75 -2.30 -0.71 -16.94
CA GLY A 75 -1.37 0.20 -16.27
C GLY A 75 0.07 -0.32 -16.24
N GLY A 76 0.26 -1.64 -16.31
CA GLY A 76 1.56 -2.30 -16.39
C GLY A 76 2.29 -2.12 -17.72
N VAL A 77 1.61 -1.63 -18.77
CA VAL A 77 2.28 -1.24 -20.02
C VAL A 77 3.09 0.04 -19.85
N GLY A 78 2.63 0.95 -18.99
CA GLY A 78 3.37 2.11 -18.57
C GLY A 78 4.47 1.77 -17.55
N PRO A 79 5.13 2.78 -16.95
CA PRO A 79 6.18 2.55 -15.97
C PRO A 79 5.67 2.02 -14.61
N TYR A 80 4.36 1.82 -14.44
CA TYR A 80 3.71 1.58 -13.15
C TYR A 80 3.10 0.19 -13.00
N ASN A 81 3.84 -0.86 -13.39
CA ASN A 81 3.46 -2.25 -13.10
C ASN A 81 3.41 -2.54 -11.58
N ASN A 82 4.13 -1.75 -10.76
CA ASN A 82 3.94 -1.68 -9.31
C ASN A 82 3.41 -0.29 -8.92
N PRO A 83 2.13 -0.17 -8.54
CA PRO A 83 1.52 1.13 -8.23
C PRO A 83 1.87 1.67 -6.85
N ALA A 84 2.75 1.01 -6.06
CA ALA A 84 3.12 1.49 -4.72
C ALA A 84 3.67 2.92 -4.73
N GLY A 85 4.46 3.28 -5.74
CA GLY A 85 4.96 4.65 -5.92
C GLY A 85 3.84 5.66 -6.18
N LEU A 86 2.86 5.31 -7.01
CA LEU A 86 1.68 6.13 -7.26
C LEU A 86 0.85 6.30 -5.99
N ALA A 87 0.58 5.21 -5.26
CA ALA A 87 -0.20 5.25 -4.02
C ALA A 87 0.48 6.14 -2.95
N TYR A 88 1.81 6.06 -2.85
CA TYR A 88 2.59 6.91 -1.95
C TYR A 88 2.48 8.40 -2.34
N ALA A 89 2.68 8.72 -3.63
CA ALA A 89 2.54 10.08 -4.14
C ALA A 89 1.12 10.65 -3.95
N GLU A 90 0.09 9.82 -4.20
CA GLU A 90 -1.30 10.21 -4.03
C GLU A 90 -1.67 10.44 -2.56
N THR A 91 -1.08 9.69 -1.64
CA THR A 91 -1.24 9.95 -0.19
C THR A 91 -0.75 11.34 0.15
N ALA A 92 0.44 11.72 -0.33
CA ALA A 92 0.99 13.06 -0.11
C ALA A 92 0.12 14.16 -0.73
N ALA A 93 -0.47 13.90 -1.90
CA ALA A 93 -1.35 14.85 -2.57
C ALA A 93 -2.69 15.05 -1.83
N LEU A 94 -3.26 13.97 -1.29
CA LEU A 94 -4.53 13.99 -0.56
C LEU A 94 -4.36 14.57 0.85
N PHE A 95 -3.24 14.30 1.50
CA PHE A 95 -2.99 14.65 2.90
C PHE A 95 -1.73 15.53 3.04
N PRO A 96 -1.77 16.79 2.59
CA PRO A 96 -0.58 17.66 2.57
C PRO A 96 -0.02 17.99 3.96
N ASP A 97 -0.86 17.91 5.01
CA ASP A 97 -0.43 18.14 6.40
C ASP A 97 0.30 16.93 7.00
N THR A 98 0.04 15.73 6.47
CA THR A 98 0.67 14.46 6.86
C THR A 98 1.02 13.66 5.61
N PRO A 99 1.97 14.13 4.79
CA PRO A 99 2.16 13.61 3.44
C PRO A 99 2.78 12.20 3.41
N GLN A 100 3.36 11.76 4.53
CA GLN A 100 4.02 10.47 4.64
C GLN A 100 3.07 9.45 5.31
N PRO A 101 2.70 8.36 4.61
CA PRO A 101 1.95 7.28 5.23
C PRO A 101 2.77 6.60 6.34
N SER A 102 2.10 6.24 7.44
CA SER A 102 2.71 5.49 8.55
C SER A 102 2.96 4.02 8.20
N LEU A 103 2.22 3.47 7.24
CA LEU A 103 2.28 2.08 6.82
C LEU A 103 2.06 1.97 5.31
N VAL A 104 2.93 1.25 4.62
CA VAL A 104 2.79 0.89 3.20
C VAL A 104 2.98 -0.61 3.05
N ALA A 105 1.95 -1.29 2.56
CA ALA A 105 2.03 -2.70 2.18
C ALA A 105 1.85 -2.83 0.66
N SER A 106 2.78 -3.52 0.01
CA SER A 106 2.76 -3.81 -1.42
C SER A 106 2.74 -5.31 -1.63
N PHE A 107 1.75 -5.79 -2.37
CA PHE A 107 1.57 -7.21 -2.66
C PHE A 107 1.87 -7.44 -4.14
N GLY A 108 2.80 -8.34 -4.42
CA GLY A 108 3.20 -8.74 -5.76
C GLY A 108 2.53 -10.03 -6.19
N THR A 109 2.43 -10.23 -7.50
CA THR A 109 1.94 -11.46 -8.14
C THR A 109 3.07 -12.44 -8.44
N GLY A 110 4.22 -12.26 -7.80
CA GLY A 110 5.40 -13.08 -7.96
C GLY A 110 6.36 -12.65 -9.07
N SER A 111 7.58 -13.15 -8.96
CA SER A 111 8.65 -12.92 -9.93
C SER A 111 9.38 -14.23 -10.23
N SER A 112 9.97 -14.30 -11.43
CA SER A 112 10.76 -15.47 -11.82
C SER A 112 12.02 -15.53 -10.95
N GLY A 113 12.21 -16.63 -10.22
CA GLY A 113 13.42 -16.89 -9.45
C GLY A 113 14.61 -17.05 -10.40
N GLY A 114 15.40 -16.00 -10.56
CA GLY A 114 16.67 -16.11 -11.23
C GLY A 114 17.60 -16.97 -10.38
N LYS A 115 17.86 -18.23 -10.77
CA LYS A 115 19.17 -18.81 -10.48
C LYS A 115 20.17 -17.80 -11.04
N GLN A 116 20.89 -17.09 -10.16
CA GLN A 116 22.10 -16.40 -10.58
C GLN A 116 22.91 -17.46 -11.31
N MET A 117 23.04 -17.29 -12.62
CA MET A 117 23.88 -18.15 -13.44
C MET A 117 25.29 -17.88 -12.94
N ASP A 118 25.77 -18.77 -12.08
CA ASP A 118 27.11 -18.78 -11.55
C ASP A 118 28.06 -18.67 -12.75
N LYS A 119 28.76 -17.54 -12.88
CA LYS A 119 29.61 -17.20 -14.04
C LYS A 119 30.90 -18.03 -14.09
N THR A 120 30.87 -19.27 -13.61
CA THR A 120 32.03 -20.15 -13.44
C THR A 120 32.08 -21.31 -14.44
N LYS A 121 31.25 -21.31 -15.50
CA LYS A 121 31.43 -22.24 -16.62
C LYS A 121 31.84 -21.51 -17.90
N PRO A 122 33.00 -21.86 -18.52
CA PRO A 122 33.43 -21.23 -19.76
C PRO A 122 32.47 -21.57 -20.89
N PRO A 123 32.33 -20.69 -21.90
CA PRO A 123 31.38 -20.88 -22.97
C PRO A 123 31.78 -22.10 -23.81
N ALA A 124 30.89 -23.09 -23.90
CA ALA A 124 31.04 -24.18 -24.85
C ALA A 124 31.00 -23.60 -26.27
N THR A 125 32.10 -23.74 -26.98
CA THR A 125 32.29 -23.37 -28.38
C THR A 125 31.26 -24.08 -29.26
N ILE A 126 30.22 -23.36 -29.70
CA ILE A 126 29.29 -23.84 -30.72
C ILE A 126 30.04 -23.85 -32.06
N SER A 127 30.55 -25.02 -32.44
CA SER A 127 31.04 -25.25 -33.79
C SER A 127 29.86 -25.25 -34.78
N ARG A 128 29.82 -24.23 -35.63
CA ARG A 128 28.95 -24.21 -36.82
C ARG A 128 29.44 -25.27 -37.79
N ARG A 129 28.67 -26.32 -38.02
CA ARG A 129 28.73 -27.12 -39.25
C ARG A 129 27.36 -27.16 -39.91
N PHE A 130 27.25 -26.42 -41.02
CA PHE A 130 26.18 -26.58 -42.00
C PHE A 130 26.35 -27.92 -42.71
N ASN A 131 25.28 -28.70 -42.81
CA ASN A 131 25.15 -29.77 -43.80
C ASN A 131 23.74 -29.70 -44.41
N PRO A 132 23.58 -29.46 -45.72
CA PRO A 132 22.27 -29.49 -46.37
C PRO A 132 22.05 -30.87 -47.00
N SER A 133 20.94 -31.56 -46.67
CA SER A 133 20.35 -32.52 -47.63
C SER A 133 18.88 -32.85 -47.36
N LYS A 134 18.08 -32.60 -48.42
CA LYS A 134 16.98 -33.42 -48.95
C LYS A 134 15.62 -33.48 -48.22
N VAL A 135 14.76 -32.60 -48.74
CA VAL A 135 13.29 -32.64 -48.91
C VAL A 135 12.63 -34.04 -48.94
N THR A 136 11.56 -34.21 -48.17
CA THR A 136 10.28 -34.83 -48.63
C THR A 136 9.08 -34.07 -48.04
N LYS A 137 8.08 -33.81 -48.88
CA LYS A 137 6.91 -32.96 -48.63
C LYS A 137 5.77 -33.76 -47.98
N LEU A 138 5.12 -33.19 -46.95
CA LEU A 138 3.72 -33.51 -46.63
C LEU A 138 2.91 -32.22 -46.45
N ARG A 139 1.67 -32.25 -46.94
CA ARG A 139 0.81 -31.11 -47.27
C ARG A 139 0.36 -30.29 -46.05
N LYS A 140 0.32 -28.97 -46.28
CA LYS A 140 -0.15 -27.88 -45.41
C LYS A 140 -1.61 -28.06 -44.94
N LYS A 141 -1.84 -27.83 -43.64
CA LYS A 141 -3.04 -27.14 -43.16
C LYS A 141 -2.56 -25.85 -42.48
N ASN A 142 -2.95 -24.70 -43.05
CA ASN A 142 -2.53 -23.37 -42.59
C ASN A 142 -3.08 -23.08 -41.18
N ARG A 143 -2.21 -22.97 -40.19
CA ARG A 143 -2.34 -22.00 -39.09
C ARG A 143 -1.06 -21.19 -39.06
N ARG A 144 -1.01 -20.10 -39.82
CA ARG A 144 0.04 -19.09 -39.65
C ARG A 144 -0.29 -18.30 -38.38
N ARG A 145 0.08 -18.82 -37.20
CA ARG A 145 0.43 -17.92 -36.10
C ARG A 145 1.77 -17.32 -36.51
N SER A 146 1.81 -16.00 -36.73
CA SER A 146 3.02 -15.36 -37.23
C SER A 146 4.11 -15.53 -36.16
N TRP A 147 5.32 -15.90 -36.57
CA TRP A 147 6.47 -15.97 -35.66
C TRP A 147 6.78 -14.60 -35.03
N SER A 148 6.37 -13.50 -35.67
CA SER A 148 6.41 -12.16 -35.09
C SER A 148 5.52 -12.06 -33.84
N ASP A 149 4.34 -12.68 -33.85
CA ASP A 149 3.36 -12.51 -32.76
C ASP A 149 3.84 -13.22 -31.50
N LEU A 150 4.47 -14.39 -31.64
CA LEU A 150 5.10 -15.11 -30.54
C LEU A 150 6.35 -14.39 -29.99
N PHE A 151 7.07 -13.66 -30.84
CA PHE A 151 8.25 -12.90 -30.42
C PHE A 151 7.87 -11.60 -29.72
N VAL A 152 6.90 -10.85 -30.26
CA VAL A 152 6.40 -9.62 -29.64
C VAL A 152 5.64 -9.93 -28.35
N PHE A 153 4.88 -11.02 -28.30
CA PHE A 153 4.28 -11.52 -27.07
C PHE A 153 5.34 -11.89 -26.02
N ARG A 154 6.45 -12.54 -26.41
CA ARG A 154 7.57 -12.82 -25.49
C ARG A 154 8.30 -11.56 -25.04
N ILE A 155 8.43 -10.55 -25.90
CA ILE A 155 8.99 -9.24 -25.51
C ILE A 155 8.04 -8.53 -24.56
N PHE A 156 6.73 -8.56 -24.83
CA PHE A 156 5.71 -7.96 -23.98
C PHE A 156 5.60 -8.65 -22.63
N GLN A 157 5.58 -9.98 -22.60
CA GLN A 157 5.70 -10.77 -21.37
C GLN A 157 7.02 -10.45 -20.67
N ALA A 158 8.15 -10.47 -21.37
CA ALA A 158 9.43 -10.10 -20.79
C ALA A 158 9.45 -8.66 -20.30
N PHE A 159 8.70 -7.72 -20.89
CA PHE A 159 8.59 -6.32 -20.50
C PHE A 159 7.66 -6.13 -19.30
N LEU A 160 6.56 -6.88 -19.17
CA LEU A 160 5.74 -6.94 -17.96
C LEU A 160 6.51 -7.64 -16.82
N SER A 161 7.24 -8.71 -17.13
CA SER A 161 8.13 -9.42 -16.20
C SER A 161 9.43 -8.66 -15.88
N HIS A 162 9.89 -7.76 -16.75
CA HIS A 162 11.00 -6.80 -16.55
C HIS A 162 10.52 -5.41 -16.12
N GLY A 163 9.21 -5.19 -16.05
CA GLY A 163 8.57 -4.08 -15.34
C GLY A 163 8.82 -4.35 -13.88
N ASP A 164 10.08 -4.12 -13.50
CA ASP A 164 10.74 -4.72 -12.35
C ASP A 164 10.07 -4.12 -11.12
N SER A 165 9.00 -4.78 -10.67
CA SER A 165 8.20 -4.40 -9.51
C SER A 165 9.08 -4.22 -8.29
N THR A 166 10.17 -4.99 -8.24
CA THR A 166 11.27 -4.88 -7.28
C THR A 166 12.10 -3.60 -7.48
N ARG A 167 12.45 -3.18 -8.71
CA ARG A 167 13.06 -1.85 -8.98
C ARG A 167 12.14 -0.71 -8.59
N ALA A 168 10.87 -0.75 -8.97
CA ALA A 168 9.90 0.28 -8.60
C ALA A 168 9.78 0.41 -7.08
N TRP A 169 9.75 -0.73 -6.37
CA TRP A 169 9.78 -0.77 -4.91
C TRP A 169 11.10 -0.24 -4.34
N LYS A 170 12.26 -0.64 -4.89
CA LYS A 170 13.58 -0.13 -4.48
C LYS A 170 13.71 1.39 -4.72
N GLN A 171 13.14 1.90 -5.81
CA GLN A 171 13.10 3.33 -6.10
C GLN A 171 12.28 4.08 -5.05
N LEU A 172 11.10 3.58 -4.69
CA LEU A 172 10.30 4.11 -3.59
C LEU A 172 11.09 4.13 -2.27
N LEU A 173 11.76 3.02 -1.93
CA LEU A 173 12.59 2.94 -0.73
C LEU A 173 13.78 3.91 -0.77
N SER A 174 14.42 4.13 -1.93
CA SER A 174 15.52 5.08 -2.06
C SER A 174 15.08 6.54 -1.89
N GLN A 175 13.91 6.91 -2.44
CA GLN A 175 13.32 8.24 -2.25
C GLN A 175 12.97 8.50 -0.79
N ARG A 176 12.67 7.42 -0.04
CA ARG A 176 12.35 7.46 1.40
C ARG A 176 13.57 7.49 2.30
N ALA A 177 14.74 6.98 1.90
CA ALA A 177 15.93 7.03 2.76
C ALA A 177 16.30 8.47 3.18
N GLU A 178 15.89 9.47 2.39
CA GLU A 178 16.04 10.90 2.68
C GLU A 178 14.94 11.48 3.58
N GLN A 179 13.83 10.77 3.78
CA GLN A 179 12.62 11.24 4.45
C GLN A 179 12.18 10.24 5.53
N SER A 180 12.64 10.47 6.76
CA SER A 180 12.49 9.54 7.88
C SER A 180 11.02 9.36 8.31
N GLY A 181 10.43 8.20 8.05
CA GLY A 181 9.12 7.81 8.58
C GLY A 181 8.52 6.56 7.91
N GLY A 182 7.63 5.87 8.63
CA GLY A 182 6.74 4.80 8.12
C GLY A 182 7.31 3.37 8.01
N GLU A 183 6.46 2.36 8.13
CA GLU A 183 6.81 0.95 7.95
C GLU A 183 6.44 0.50 6.53
N PHE A 184 7.34 -0.25 5.87
CA PHE A 184 7.17 -0.66 4.47
C PHE A 184 7.31 -2.17 4.34
N PHE A 185 6.28 -2.81 3.81
CA PHE A 185 6.23 -4.24 3.61
C PHE A 185 6.03 -4.58 2.13
N ARG A 186 6.83 -5.50 1.60
CA ARG A 186 6.65 -6.08 0.28
C ARG A 186 6.52 -7.57 0.43
N PHE A 187 5.37 -8.09 0.05
CA PHE A 187 5.14 -9.53 -0.06
C PHE A 187 5.12 -9.88 -1.53
N ASP A 188 5.92 -10.86 -1.92
CA ASP A 188 6.04 -11.31 -3.30
C ASP A 188 6.38 -12.79 -3.31
N VAL A 189 5.90 -13.51 -4.33
CA VAL A 189 6.14 -14.95 -4.49
C VAL A 189 7.37 -15.16 -5.38
N GLN A 190 8.25 -16.06 -5.00
CA GLN A 190 9.38 -16.45 -5.86
C GLN A 190 9.10 -17.81 -6.47
N TYR A 191 9.00 -17.86 -7.81
CA TYR A 191 8.81 -19.11 -8.52
C TYR A 191 10.15 -19.79 -8.80
N ASP A 192 10.20 -21.11 -8.65
CA ASP A 192 11.35 -21.94 -9.03
C ASP A 192 11.46 -22.07 -10.55
N GLY A 193 11.94 -21.01 -11.20
CA GLY A 193 12.09 -20.93 -12.66
C GLY A 193 11.34 -19.74 -13.26
N SER A 194 10.71 -19.96 -14.42
CA SER A 194 9.88 -18.94 -15.04
C SER A 194 8.56 -18.81 -14.29
N ALA A 195 8.16 -17.58 -13.99
CA ALA A 195 6.82 -17.29 -13.51
C ALA A 195 5.76 -17.83 -14.50
N PRO A 196 4.60 -18.28 -14.00
CA PRO A 196 3.52 -18.77 -14.85
C PRO A 196 3.06 -17.69 -15.83
N SER A 197 2.55 -18.13 -16.99
CA SER A 197 1.98 -17.22 -17.98
C SER A 197 0.73 -16.52 -17.42
N LEU A 198 0.47 -15.28 -17.82
CA LEU A 198 -0.68 -14.50 -17.36
C LEU A 198 -2.03 -15.17 -17.65
N ASP A 199 -2.12 -15.96 -18.73
CA ASP A 199 -3.30 -16.73 -19.13
C ASP A 199 -3.28 -18.19 -18.63
N ASN A 200 -2.35 -18.54 -17.73
CA ASN A 200 -2.29 -19.86 -17.15
C ASN A 200 -3.39 -20.03 -16.09
N ILE A 201 -4.44 -20.74 -16.46
CA ILE A 201 -5.55 -21.09 -15.58
C ILE A 201 -5.47 -22.51 -15.02
N THR A 202 -4.49 -23.32 -15.44
CA THR A 202 -4.39 -24.72 -15.01
C THR A 202 -3.70 -24.86 -13.66
N ASP A 203 -2.80 -23.94 -13.34
CA ASP A 203 -1.92 -24.05 -12.18
C ASP A 203 -2.39 -23.10 -11.05
N LEU A 204 -3.65 -22.66 -11.08
CA LEU A 204 -4.19 -21.69 -10.11
C LEU A 204 -4.13 -22.22 -8.68
N ASP A 205 -4.48 -23.50 -8.47
CA ASP A 205 -4.46 -24.13 -7.15
C ASP A 205 -3.02 -24.19 -6.61
N GLU A 206 -2.05 -24.59 -7.44
CA GLU A 206 -0.62 -24.60 -7.07
C GLU A 206 -0.07 -23.20 -6.77
N MET A 207 -0.54 -22.18 -7.52
CA MET A 207 -0.17 -20.78 -7.29
C MET A 207 -0.74 -20.23 -5.98
N GLU A 208 -1.97 -20.61 -5.63
CA GLU A 208 -2.62 -20.26 -4.37
C GLU A 208 -1.87 -20.89 -3.19
N GLU A 209 -1.63 -22.19 -3.23
CA GLU A 209 -0.87 -22.91 -2.20
C GLU A 209 0.52 -22.29 -1.99
N LEU A 210 1.25 -22.01 -3.08
CA LEU A 210 2.58 -21.38 -2.98
C LEU A 210 2.51 -19.97 -2.38
N ALA A 211 1.48 -19.18 -2.71
CA ALA A 211 1.30 -17.84 -2.17
C ALA A 211 1.00 -17.90 -0.66
N GLU A 212 0.17 -18.84 -0.23
CA GLU A 212 -0.11 -19.11 1.20
C GLU A 212 1.16 -19.54 1.94
N GLU A 213 1.92 -20.49 1.40
CA GLU A 213 3.19 -20.91 2.01
C GLU A 213 4.17 -19.74 2.14
N CYS A 214 4.32 -18.92 1.10
CA CYS A 214 5.22 -17.78 1.10
C CYS A 214 4.82 -16.71 2.13
N ILE A 215 3.53 -16.40 2.25
CA ILE A 215 3.06 -15.37 3.18
C ILE A 215 3.14 -15.87 4.63
N MET A 216 2.77 -17.12 4.89
CA MET A 216 2.81 -17.73 6.23
C MET A 216 4.23 -17.97 6.72
N ALA A 217 5.18 -18.22 5.82
CA ALA A 217 6.60 -18.34 6.17
C ALA A 217 7.26 -16.97 6.46
N SER A 218 6.60 -15.85 6.14
CA SER A 218 7.18 -14.52 6.30
C SER A 218 7.03 -14.01 7.73
N PRO A 219 8.13 -13.80 8.49
CA PRO A 219 8.05 -13.21 9.83
C PRO A 219 7.59 -11.74 9.79
N SER A 220 7.55 -11.13 8.61
CA SER A 220 7.06 -9.76 8.43
C SER A 220 5.53 -9.67 8.45
N LEU A 221 4.81 -10.80 8.33
CA LEU A 221 3.35 -10.82 8.37
C LEU A 221 2.83 -10.46 9.76
N ASP A 222 3.38 -11.06 10.81
CA ASP A 222 3.03 -10.76 12.20
C ASP A 222 3.30 -9.28 12.54
N ARG A 223 4.46 -8.79 12.08
CA ARG A 223 4.82 -7.37 12.18
C ARG A 223 3.82 -6.46 11.45
N LEU A 224 3.39 -6.81 10.24
CA LEU A 224 2.37 -6.06 9.51
C LEU A 224 1.03 -6.07 10.26
N ALA A 225 0.62 -7.23 10.78
CA ALA A 225 -0.61 -7.37 11.56
C ALA A 225 -0.58 -6.44 12.78
N LEU A 226 0.46 -6.49 13.60
CA LEU A 226 0.67 -5.58 14.72
C LEU A 226 0.59 -4.10 14.30
N CYS A 227 1.24 -3.74 13.19
CA CYS A 227 1.17 -2.37 12.66
C CYS A 227 -0.27 -1.98 12.31
N ILE A 228 -1.02 -2.82 11.58
CA ILE A 228 -2.43 -2.55 11.24
C ILE A 228 -3.27 -2.39 12.50
N ARG A 229 -3.08 -3.26 13.50
CA ARG A 229 -3.79 -3.18 14.79
C ARG A 229 -3.47 -1.86 15.50
N ALA A 230 -2.22 -1.44 15.55
CA ALA A 230 -1.82 -0.17 16.14
C ALA A 230 -2.39 1.05 15.37
N GLN A 231 -2.46 1.00 14.04
CA GLN A 231 -3.01 2.08 13.21
C GLN A 231 -4.53 2.29 13.37
N ASN A 232 -5.25 1.36 14.01
CA ASN A 232 -6.65 1.54 14.40
C ASN A 232 -6.80 2.45 15.62
N PHE A 233 -5.73 2.75 16.35
CA PHE A 233 -5.73 3.67 17.47
C PHE A 233 -5.16 5.03 17.09
N TYR A 234 -5.74 6.08 17.66
CA TYR A 234 -5.25 7.46 17.54
C TYR A 234 -5.41 8.20 18.87
N PHE A 235 -4.66 9.28 19.03
CA PHE A 235 -4.62 10.05 20.27
C PHE A 235 -5.08 11.49 20.05
N GLU A 236 -5.92 11.99 20.94
CA GLU A 236 -6.35 13.39 20.98
C GLU A 236 -6.04 14.02 22.34
N LEU A 237 -5.74 15.32 22.34
CA LEU A 237 -5.49 16.08 23.55
C LEU A 237 -6.82 16.62 24.08
N ASP A 238 -7.00 16.61 25.41
CA ASP A 238 -8.21 17.14 26.05
C ASP A 238 -8.29 18.67 25.94
N GLY A 239 -7.15 19.33 25.71
CA GLY A 239 -7.03 20.77 25.63
C GLY A 239 -5.56 21.20 25.59
N GLU A 240 -5.31 22.50 25.80
CA GLU A 240 -3.95 23.01 25.79
C GLU A 240 -3.16 22.48 27.01
N PRO A 241 -1.97 21.87 26.80
CA PRO A 241 -1.15 21.34 27.89
C PRO A 241 -0.71 22.44 28.86
N GLN A 242 -0.75 22.13 30.16
CA GLN A 242 -0.36 23.08 31.21
C GLN A 242 1.15 23.00 31.46
N TYR A 243 1.82 24.14 31.54
CA TYR A 243 3.25 24.18 31.88
C TYR A 243 3.43 24.31 33.40
N SER A 244 3.98 23.28 34.02
CA SER A 244 4.23 23.20 35.47
C SER A 244 5.63 22.62 35.73
N ASN A 245 6.37 23.19 36.68
CA ASN A 245 7.66 22.64 37.15
C ASN A 245 8.68 22.31 36.04
N GLY A 246 8.70 23.07 34.94
CA GLY A 246 9.64 22.85 33.84
C GLY A 246 9.17 21.83 32.79
N LEU A 247 7.98 21.25 32.94
CA LEU A 247 7.40 20.24 32.06
C LEU A 247 6.01 20.66 31.58
N TYR A 248 5.59 20.15 30.43
CA TYR A 248 4.21 20.25 29.95
C TYR A 248 3.42 19.03 30.40
N GLU A 249 2.43 19.24 31.26
CA GLU A 249 1.45 18.23 31.63
C GLU A 249 0.41 18.09 30.53
N CYS A 250 0.41 16.93 29.88
CA CYS A 250 -0.51 16.57 28.80
C CYS A 250 -1.56 15.60 29.34
N ALA A 251 -2.83 15.88 29.03
CA ALA A 251 -3.95 14.98 29.24
C ALA A 251 -4.69 14.78 27.93
N GLY A 252 -5.13 13.55 27.67
CA GLY A 252 -5.83 13.21 26.44
C GLY A 252 -6.40 11.81 26.48
N HIS A 253 -7.00 11.41 25.36
CA HIS A 253 -7.63 10.12 25.20
C HIS A 253 -7.12 9.39 23.95
N ILE A 254 -6.92 8.08 24.09
CA ILE A 254 -6.71 7.17 22.97
C ILE A 254 -8.06 6.63 22.54
N PHE A 255 -8.36 6.71 21.25
CA PHE A 255 -9.61 6.23 20.64
C PHE A 255 -9.34 5.12 19.62
N CYS A 256 -10.35 4.30 19.37
CA CYS A 256 -10.35 3.31 18.28
C CYS A 256 -11.14 3.85 17.08
N ARG A 257 -10.67 3.54 15.86
CA ARG A 257 -11.35 3.93 14.61
C ARG A 257 -12.51 3.03 14.22
N LEU A 258 -12.54 1.79 14.73
CA LEU A 258 -13.59 0.83 14.41
C LEU A 258 -14.93 1.30 14.99
N GLU A 259 -16.01 1.00 14.28
CA GLU A 259 -17.35 1.44 14.66
C GLU A 259 -17.77 0.83 16.01
N PRO A 260 -18.12 1.66 17.01
CA PRO A 260 -18.54 1.17 18.31
C PRO A 260 -19.75 0.23 18.22
N GLY A 261 -19.64 -0.94 18.85
CA GLY A 261 -20.72 -1.94 18.90
C GLY A 261 -20.82 -2.84 17.67
N SER A 262 -19.95 -2.70 16.67
CA SER A 262 -19.83 -3.71 15.61
C SER A 262 -19.21 -5.01 16.15
N GLU A 263 -19.52 -6.13 15.47
CA GLU A 263 -18.91 -7.43 15.78
C GLU A 263 -17.38 -7.36 15.61
N GLU A 264 -16.93 -6.69 14.56
CA GLU A 264 -15.51 -6.45 14.24
C GLU A 264 -14.80 -5.70 15.36
N HIS A 265 -15.40 -4.63 15.89
CA HIS A 265 -14.83 -3.87 17.00
C HIS A 265 -14.70 -4.74 18.25
N SER A 266 -15.73 -5.54 18.56
CA SER A 266 -15.76 -6.39 19.75
C SER A 266 -14.71 -7.51 19.65
N ALA A 267 -14.68 -8.23 18.52
CA ALA A 267 -13.68 -9.26 18.24
C ALA A 267 -12.25 -8.71 18.24
N PHE A 268 -12.05 -7.51 17.70
CA PHE A 268 -10.75 -6.83 17.70
C PHE A 268 -10.28 -6.54 19.13
N LEU A 269 -11.11 -5.93 19.98
CA LEU A 269 -10.74 -5.64 21.37
C LEU A 269 -10.52 -6.93 22.19
N GLU A 270 -11.33 -7.97 21.96
CA GLU A 270 -11.15 -9.28 22.61
C GLU A 270 -9.80 -9.89 22.25
N SER A 271 -9.42 -9.84 20.97
CA SER A 271 -8.10 -10.33 20.53
C SER A 271 -6.94 -9.54 21.13
N LEU A 272 -7.12 -8.25 21.45
CA LEU A 272 -6.11 -7.43 22.14
C LEU A 272 -5.94 -7.89 23.60
N ASP A 273 -7.07 -8.17 24.26
CA ASP A 273 -7.09 -8.68 25.63
C ASP A 273 -6.47 -10.07 25.72
N SER A 274 -6.76 -10.98 24.77
CA SER A 274 -6.18 -12.33 24.75
C SER A 274 -4.66 -12.32 24.55
N SER A 275 -4.15 -11.38 23.76
CA SER A 275 -2.71 -11.23 23.49
C SER A 275 -1.95 -10.46 24.59
N SER A 276 -2.61 -10.12 25.71
CA SER A 276 -2.02 -9.32 26.80
C SER A 276 -1.43 -7.98 26.32
N SER A 277 -2.10 -7.37 25.35
CA SER A 277 -1.63 -6.15 24.69
C SER A 277 -1.70 -4.96 25.66
N HIS A 278 -0.88 -3.93 25.46
CA HIS A 278 -0.96 -2.72 26.28
C HIS A 278 -0.36 -1.51 25.55
N PHE A 279 -0.82 -0.32 25.91
CA PHE A 279 -0.21 0.91 25.42
C PHE A 279 0.98 1.31 26.30
N GLN A 280 2.01 1.91 25.70
CA GLN A 280 3.12 2.52 26.40
C GLN A 280 3.32 3.95 25.92
N VAL A 281 3.56 4.86 26.87
CA VAL A 281 3.91 6.26 26.61
C VAL A 281 5.15 6.59 27.43
N GLY A 282 6.29 6.81 26.76
CA GLY A 282 7.58 6.94 27.44
C GLY A 282 7.89 5.71 28.30
N SER A 283 8.12 5.91 29.61
CA SER A 283 8.33 4.80 30.57
C SER A 283 7.03 4.25 31.19
N LYS A 284 5.88 4.85 30.88
CA LYS A 284 4.60 4.51 31.51
C LYS A 284 3.86 3.43 30.72
N LEU A 285 3.63 2.30 31.38
CA LEU A 285 2.75 1.25 30.88
C LEU A 285 1.29 1.59 31.22
N LEU A 286 0.43 1.50 30.23
CA LEU A 286 -1.01 1.68 30.37
C LEU A 286 -1.68 0.31 30.33
N SER A 287 -1.54 -0.43 31.41
CA SER A 287 -2.24 -1.71 31.61
C SER A 287 -3.74 -1.50 31.77
N GLY A 288 -4.53 -2.53 31.50
CA GLY A 288 -5.99 -2.52 31.62
C GLY A 288 -6.64 -3.17 30.40
N THR A 289 -7.81 -3.76 30.63
CA THR A 289 -8.58 -4.47 29.61
C THR A 289 -9.14 -3.50 28.57
N PHE A 290 -9.07 -3.89 27.31
CA PHE A 290 -9.61 -3.14 26.19
C PHE A 290 -11.13 -3.20 26.18
N LEU A 291 -11.70 -4.40 26.42
CA LEU A 291 -13.15 -4.61 26.42
C LEU A 291 -13.88 -3.93 27.58
N GLN A 292 -13.33 -3.88 28.80
CA GLN A 292 -14.04 -3.17 29.89
C GLN A 292 -14.02 -1.65 29.73
N GLY A 293 -13.07 -1.11 28.94
CA GLY A 293 -13.00 0.31 28.61
C GLY A 293 -14.12 0.80 27.70
N SER A 294 -14.73 -0.08 26.89
CA SER A 294 -15.87 0.25 26.03
C SER A 294 -17.20 0.37 26.80
N ALA A 295 -17.23 -0.05 28.07
CA ALA A 295 -18.45 -0.29 28.84
C ALA A 295 -18.88 0.84 29.80
N ARG A 296 -18.44 2.09 29.61
CA ARG A 296 -18.83 3.21 30.51
C ARG A 296 -19.56 4.39 29.88
N GLY A 297 -20.06 4.25 28.65
CA GLY A 297 -20.93 5.24 28.03
C GLY A 297 -22.02 4.61 27.16
N GLN A 298 -23.08 5.36 26.87
CA GLN A 298 -24.21 4.95 26.03
C GLN A 298 -23.83 4.56 24.57
N ASN A 299 -22.55 4.65 24.20
CA ASN A 299 -22.06 4.54 22.82
C ASN A 299 -21.13 3.34 22.54
N ASN A 300 -20.81 2.46 23.50
CA ASN A 300 -19.91 1.30 23.32
C ASN A 300 -18.52 1.60 22.70
N ALA A 301 -18.10 2.87 22.69
CA ALA A 301 -16.88 3.32 22.03
C ALA A 301 -15.67 3.06 22.93
N PHE A 302 -14.60 2.52 22.37
CA PHE A 302 -13.33 2.42 23.08
C PHE A 302 -12.71 3.81 23.28
N TYR A 303 -12.42 4.18 24.52
CA TYR A 303 -11.56 5.31 24.85
C TYR A 303 -10.71 5.02 26.10
N LYS A 304 -9.46 5.48 26.11
CA LYS A 304 -8.55 5.32 27.25
C LYS A 304 -7.86 6.64 27.60
N GLN A 305 -8.10 7.14 28.80
CA GLN A 305 -7.47 8.37 29.26
C GLN A 305 -5.99 8.15 29.58
N ILE A 306 -5.15 9.06 29.12
CA ILE A 306 -3.71 9.06 29.38
C ILE A 306 -3.27 10.42 29.90
N LYS A 307 -2.33 10.40 30.84
CA LYS A 307 -1.67 11.59 31.39
C LYS A 307 -0.17 11.34 31.46
N PHE A 308 0.59 12.27 30.91
CA PHE A 308 2.05 12.20 30.80
C PHE A 308 2.66 13.61 30.74
N CYS A 309 3.97 13.70 30.94
CA CYS A 309 4.70 14.96 30.93
C CYS A 309 5.75 14.97 29.82
N VAL A 310 5.91 16.11 29.13
CA VAL A 310 6.89 16.30 28.05
C VAL A 310 7.76 17.52 28.33
N HIS A 311 9.05 17.46 27.97
CA HIS A 311 10.00 18.55 28.23
C HIS A 311 9.77 19.82 27.39
N GLY A 312 9.11 19.71 26.24
CA GLY A 312 8.87 20.85 25.36
C GLY A 312 7.83 20.56 24.29
N ARG A 313 7.26 21.61 23.69
CA ARG A 313 6.15 21.49 22.73
C ARG A 313 6.52 20.84 21.40
N GLN A 314 7.79 20.96 21.03
CA GLN A 314 8.39 20.38 19.82
C GLN A 314 9.13 19.06 20.08
N VAL A 315 9.22 18.62 21.34
CA VAL A 315 9.89 17.36 21.68
C VAL A 315 8.97 16.21 21.28
N PRO A 316 9.41 15.27 20.42
CA PRO A 316 8.58 14.15 20.03
C PRO A 316 8.36 13.20 21.21
N PHE A 317 7.15 12.66 21.30
CA PHE A 317 6.80 11.58 22.22
C PHE A 317 6.03 10.50 21.48
N GLU A 318 6.26 9.26 21.88
CA GLU A 318 5.67 8.09 21.23
C GLU A 318 4.56 7.49 22.09
N ILE A 319 3.49 7.08 21.41
CA ILE A 319 2.47 6.20 21.97
C ILE A 319 2.52 4.91 21.14
N VAL A 320 2.91 3.82 21.79
CA VAL A 320 3.06 2.52 21.13
C VAL A 320 2.06 1.52 21.68
N LEU A 321 1.53 0.69 20.79
CA LEU A 321 0.83 -0.55 21.14
C LEU A 321 1.87 -1.67 21.20
N ARG A 322 1.89 -2.40 22.30
CA ARG A 322 2.71 -3.60 22.49
C ARG A 322 1.85 -4.84 22.54
N GLU A 323 2.37 -5.90 21.92
CA GLU A 323 1.82 -7.24 21.96
C GLU A 323 2.94 -8.21 22.37
N GLY A 324 2.73 -8.95 23.46
CA GLY A 324 3.78 -9.78 24.04
C GLY A 324 4.98 -9.00 24.59
N PHE A 325 6.16 -9.62 24.54
CA PHE A 325 7.39 -9.11 25.18
C PHE A 325 8.30 -8.30 24.25
N GLU A 326 8.32 -8.58 22.95
CA GLU A 326 9.32 -7.98 22.04
C GLU A 326 8.73 -7.05 20.98
N GLU A 327 7.43 -7.12 20.69
CA GLU A 327 6.87 -6.39 19.56
C GLU A 327 6.11 -5.12 20.00
N ALA A 328 6.49 -3.99 19.39
CA ALA A 328 5.87 -2.70 19.62
C ALA A 328 5.68 -1.94 18.31
N SER A 329 4.52 -1.33 18.12
CA SER A 329 4.25 -0.48 16.96
C SER A 329 3.62 0.84 17.39
N ASN A 330 4.00 1.91 16.68
CA ASN A 330 3.44 3.24 16.88
C ASN A 330 1.96 3.26 16.50
N ILE A 331 1.12 3.88 17.33
CA ILE A 331 -0.27 4.14 16.96
C ILE A 331 -0.35 5.18 15.85
N SER A 332 -1.53 5.38 15.26
CA SER A 332 -1.66 6.30 14.13
C SER A 332 -1.30 7.74 14.50
N GLY A 333 -0.36 8.32 13.73
CA GLY A 333 0.18 9.66 13.94
C GLY A 333 1.35 9.76 14.93
N SER A 334 1.69 8.68 15.65
CA SER A 334 2.88 8.64 16.52
C SER A 334 4.16 8.45 15.69
N PRO A 335 5.28 9.13 16.00
CA PRO A 335 5.51 10.04 17.13
C PRO A 335 4.78 11.39 17.00
N PHE A 336 4.34 11.93 18.12
CA PHE A 336 3.63 13.20 18.21
C PHE A 336 4.49 14.32 18.78
N THR A 337 4.17 15.55 18.42
CA THR A 337 4.57 16.75 19.17
C THR A 337 3.33 17.50 19.63
N ILE A 338 3.44 18.27 20.72
CA ILE A 338 2.30 19.07 21.23
C ILE A 338 1.84 20.05 20.15
N ASP A 339 2.76 20.72 19.46
CA ASP A 339 2.40 21.71 18.44
C ASP A 339 1.72 21.08 17.21
N GLN A 340 2.13 19.87 16.80
CA GLN A 340 1.42 19.12 15.76
C GLN A 340 -0.01 18.79 16.19
N LEU A 341 -0.20 18.30 17.43
CA LEU A 341 -1.52 17.93 17.93
C LEU A 341 -2.44 19.14 18.11
N VAL A 342 -1.93 20.23 18.69
CA VAL A 342 -2.66 21.50 18.86
C VAL A 342 -3.13 22.03 17.50
N LYS A 343 -2.23 22.05 16.51
CA LYS A 343 -2.54 22.49 15.14
C LYS A 343 -3.56 21.57 14.46
N ALA A 344 -3.37 20.25 14.55
CA ALA A 344 -4.23 19.26 13.89
C ALA A 344 -5.66 19.26 14.48
N GLN A 345 -5.77 19.39 15.80
CA GLN A 345 -7.04 19.43 16.53
C GLN A 345 -7.65 20.84 16.59
N LYS A 346 -6.94 21.86 16.10
CA LYS A 346 -7.34 23.27 16.12
C LYS A 346 -7.67 23.77 17.53
N ILE A 347 -6.91 23.31 18.54
CA ILE A 347 -7.11 23.69 19.95
C ILE A 347 -6.84 25.19 20.15
N ASP A 348 -5.93 25.77 19.37
CA ASP A 348 -5.56 27.19 19.39
C ASP A 348 -6.49 28.07 18.54
N ALA A 349 -7.47 27.49 17.84
CA ALA A 349 -8.42 28.24 17.05
C ALA A 349 -9.36 29.04 17.97
N ARG A 350 -9.17 30.36 18.01
CA ARG A 350 -9.94 31.28 18.87
C ARG A 350 -11.43 31.37 18.54
N PHE A 351 -11.88 30.85 17.39
CA PHE A 351 -13.28 30.85 16.96
C PHE A 351 -13.59 29.63 16.08
N GLY A 352 -14.81 29.06 16.21
CA GLY A 352 -15.37 28.10 15.26
C GLY A 352 -15.22 26.60 15.58
N THR A 353 -14.87 26.22 16.81
CA THR A 353 -14.91 24.82 17.27
C THR A 353 -16.26 24.49 17.92
N ALA A 354 -16.65 23.21 17.93
CA ALA A 354 -17.90 22.75 18.55
C ALA A 354 -17.95 23.02 20.06
N ASP A 355 -16.77 23.21 20.69
CA ASP A 355 -16.60 23.44 22.12
C ASP A 355 -16.60 24.94 22.49
N HIS A 356 -16.82 25.83 21.51
CA HIS A 356 -16.94 27.26 21.75
C HIS A 356 -18.20 27.55 22.58
N ARG A 357 -18.06 27.54 23.91
CA ARG A 357 -19.07 28.12 24.80
C ARG A 357 -18.96 29.64 24.76
N PRO A 358 -20.07 30.37 24.55
CA PRO A 358 -20.10 31.83 24.44
C PRO A 358 -19.68 32.55 25.72
#